data_AF-A0AAV3FKZ1-F1
#
_entry.id   AF-A0AAV3FKZ1-F1
#
_cell.length_a   1.000
_cell.length_b   1.000
_cell.length_c   1.000
_cell.angle_alpha   90.00
_cell.angle_beta   90.00
_cell.angle_gamma   90.00
#
_symmetry.space_group_name_H-M   'P 1'
#
loop_
_entity.id
_entity.type
_entity.pdbx_description
1 polymer ?
#
loop_
_entity_poly.entity_id
_entity_poly.type
_entity_poly.pdbx_seq_one_letter_code
_entity_poly.pdbx_strand_id
1 'polypeptide(L)' 'MPKTASNVRFIESPERMRRVMAEFMQHRTVDEVAEKARVDSSVVQRLIDTGVAPYLPTRRIMKVLGVDATALPAECVVA' A
#
# COMPACT_ATOMS: atom_id res chain seq x y z
N MET A 1 9.99 -22.03 -11.31
CA MET A 1 8.90 -21.28 -10.65
C MET A 1 9.55 -20.10 -9.94
N PRO A 2 9.33 -18.84 -10.35
CA PRO A 2 9.98 -17.74 -9.64
C PRO A 2 9.31 -17.61 -8.26
N LYS A 3 10.15 -17.79 -7.24
CA LYS A 3 9.83 -17.85 -5.83
C LYS A 3 10.41 -16.60 -5.21
N THR A 4 9.64 -15.52 -5.18
CA THR A 4 9.95 -14.31 -4.38
C THR A 4 8.66 -13.53 -4.17
N ALA A 5 7.69 -14.16 -3.48
CA ALA A 5 6.79 -13.39 -2.64
C ALA A 5 7.63 -12.88 -1.47
N SER A 6 8.29 -11.74 -1.66
CA SER A 6 9.02 -11.04 -0.62
C SER A 6 8.07 -10.87 0.57
N ASN A 7 8.41 -11.53 1.68
CA ASN A 7 7.81 -11.38 3.00
C ASN A 7 7.99 -9.92 3.47
N VAL A 8 7.26 -8.96 2.90
CA VAL A 8 7.19 -7.59 3.43
C VAL A 8 6.25 -7.63 4.64
N ARG A 9 6.65 -8.33 5.70
CA ARG A 9 5.77 -8.56 6.87
C ARG A 9 5.41 -7.26 7.59
N PHE A 10 6.26 -6.23 7.49
CA PHE A 10 6.08 -4.92 8.11
C PHE A 10 6.55 -3.80 7.19
N ILE A 11 5.73 -2.76 7.06
CA ILE A 11 6.12 -1.48 6.48
C ILE A 11 6.30 -0.51 7.66
N GLU A 12 7.56 -0.31 8.05
CA GLU A 12 7.95 0.42 9.25
C GLU A 12 7.94 1.94 9.08
N SER A 13 7.87 2.44 7.85
CA SER A 13 7.92 3.88 7.58
C SER A 13 7.11 4.29 6.34
N PRO A 14 6.63 5.55 6.28
CA PRO A 14 6.01 6.10 5.08
C PRO A 14 6.91 6.04 3.84
N GLU A 15 8.23 6.19 4.00
CA GLU A 15 9.17 6.07 2.88
C GLU A 15 9.20 4.65 2.31
N ARG A 16 9.19 3.63 3.20
CA ARG A 16 9.10 2.23 2.79
C ARG A 16 7.75 1.95 2.13
N MET A 17 6.67 2.55 2.62
CA MET A 17 5.35 2.49 1.99
C MET A 17 5.37 3.03 0.56
N ARG A 18 6.00 4.18 0.33
CA ARG A 18 6.11 4.78 -1.01
C ARG A 18 6.90 3.89 -1.97
N ARG A 19 7.96 3.24 -1.51
CA ARG A 19 8.73 2.28 -2.32
C ARG A 19 7.90 1.05 -2.69
N VAL A 20 7.14 0.50 -1.74
CA VAL A 20 6.20 -0.60 -2.00
C VAL A 20 5.14 -0.15 -3.01
N MET A 21 4.54 1.02 -2.84
CA MET A 21 3.59 1.57 -3.81
C MET A 21 4.22 1.70 -5.20
N ALA A 22 5.44 2.26 -5.30
CA ALA A 22 6.14 2.42 -6.58
C ALA A 22 6.50 1.09 -7.25
N GLU A 23 6.77 0.03 -6.48
CA GLU A 23 7.07 -1.31 -7.02
C GLU A 23 5.79 -2.00 -7.52
N PHE A 24 4.71 -1.96 -6.74
CA PHE A 24 3.49 -2.71 -7.04
C PHE A 24 2.51 -1.97 -7.96
N MET A 25 2.67 -0.65 -8.14
CA MET A 25 1.89 0.17 -9.08
C MET A 25 2.47 0.22 -10.51
N GLN A 26 3.65 -0.33 -10.80
CA GLN A 26 4.29 -0.19 -12.13
C GLN A 26 3.44 -0.67 -13.31
N HIS A 27 2.49 -1.57 -13.05
CA HIS A 27 1.60 -2.16 -14.06
C HIS A 27 0.12 -1.92 -13.80
N ARG A 28 -0.23 -0.94 -12.95
CA ARG A 28 -1.61 -0.69 -12.53
C ARG A 28 -1.87 0.81 -12.45
N THR A 29 -3.11 1.20 -12.69
CA THR A 29 -3.52 2.59 -12.51
C THR A 29 -4.10 2.82 -11.11
N VAL A 30 -4.06 4.09 -10.66
CA VAL A 30 -4.66 4.52 -9.40
C VAL A 30 -6.16 4.18 -9.36
N ASP A 31 -6.86 4.42 -10.46
CA ASP A 31 -8.30 4.20 -10.57
C ASP A 31 -8.67 2.71 -10.48
N GLU A 32 -7.95 1.85 -11.20
CA GLU A 32 -8.17 0.40 -11.14
C GLU A 32 -7.95 -0.17 -9.73
N VAL A 33 -6.93 0.32 -9.02
CA VAL A 33 -6.64 -0.14 -7.66
C VAL A 33 -7.69 0.41 -6.68
N ALA A 34 -8.11 1.65 -6.85
CA ALA A 34 -9.16 2.28 -6.05
C ALA A 34 -10.50 1.54 -6.19
N GLU A 35 -10.91 1.24 -7.43
CA GLU A 35 -12.13 0.51 -7.75
C GLU A 35 -12.11 -0.89 -7.12
N LYS A 36 -11.04 -1.66 -7.35
CA LYS A 36 -10.90 -3.02 -6.80
C LYS A 36 -10.83 -3.04 -5.27
N ALA A 37 -10.22 -2.02 -4.66
CA ALA A 37 -10.13 -1.89 -3.21
C ALA A 37 -11.40 -1.28 -2.59
N ARG A 38 -12.35 -0.77 -3.39
CA ARG A 38 -13.53 -0.01 -2.95
C ARG A 38 -13.14 1.13 -2.02
N VAL A 39 -12.18 1.94 -2.46
CA VAL A 39 -11.69 3.15 -1.78
C VAL A 39 -11.68 4.31 -2.76
N ASP A 40 -11.63 5.52 -2.24
CA ASP A 40 -11.47 6.72 -3.08
C ASP A 40 -10.06 6.75 -3.70
N SER A 41 -9.97 7.16 -4.96
CA SER A 41 -8.70 7.27 -5.70
C SER A 41 -7.72 8.23 -5.03
N SER A 42 -8.22 9.25 -4.33
CA SER A 42 -7.38 10.18 -3.54
C SER A 42 -6.63 9.48 -2.42
N VAL A 43 -7.17 8.39 -1.87
CA VAL A 43 -6.51 7.61 -0.80
C VAL A 43 -5.33 6.82 -1.37
N VAL A 44 -5.52 6.25 -2.56
CA VAL A 44 -4.47 5.54 -3.28
C VAL A 44 -3.36 6.52 -3.70
N GLN A 45 -3.74 7.67 -4.24
CA GLN A 45 -2.80 8.73 -4.61
C GLN A 45 -2.01 9.23 -3.40
N ARG A 46 -2.70 9.51 -2.28
CA ARG A 46 -2.05 9.91 -1.03
C ARG A 46 -1.04 8.87 -0.53
N LEU A 47 -1.34 7.58 -0.67
CA LEU A 47 -0.43 6.51 -0.28
C LEU A 47 0.83 6.47 -1.16
N ILE A 48 0.74 6.81 -2.44
CA ILE A 48 1.88 6.95 -3.36
C ILE A 48 2.71 8.20 -3.01
N ASP A 49 2.05 9.33 -2.77
CA ASP A 49 2.71 10.62 -2.56
C ASP A 49 3.33 10.77 -1.17
N THR A 50 2.65 10.30 -0.13
CA THR A 50 3.06 10.52 1.26
C THR A 50 3.43 9.23 1.99
N GLY A 51 3.00 8.07 1.48
CA GLY A 51 3.15 6.82 2.22
C GLY A 51 2.22 6.70 3.43
N VAL A 52 1.21 7.59 3.54
CA VAL A 52 0.31 7.65 4.69
C VAL A 52 -1.14 7.62 4.24
N ALA A 53 -1.90 6.64 4.72
CA ALA A 53 -3.34 6.58 4.57
C ALA A 53 -3.98 5.81 5.75
N PRO A 54 -5.29 5.95 5.98
CA PRO A 54 -5.97 5.25 7.07
C PRO A 54 -5.83 3.72 6.92
N TYR A 55 -5.76 3.01 8.05
CA TYR A 55 -5.45 1.58 8.09
C TYR A 55 -6.36 0.70 7.20
N LEU A 56 -7.67 0.85 7.35
CA LEU A 56 -8.65 0.02 6.65
C LEU A 56 -8.54 0.17 5.12
N PRO A 57 -8.50 1.39 4.55
CA PRO A 57 -8.17 1.60 3.14
C PRO A 57 -6.84 1.01 2.72
N THR A 58 -5.76 1.27 3.47
CA THR A 58 -4.41 0.76 3.16
C THR A 58 -4.40 -0.77 3.09
N ARG A 59 -5.04 -1.45 4.04
CA ARG A 59 -5.14 -2.92 4.04
C ARG A 59 -5.89 -3.46 2.82
N ARG A 60 -6.96 -2.78 2.37
CA ARG A 60 -7.69 -3.17 1.15
C ARG A 60 -6.83 -2.98 -0.09
N ILE A 61 -6.11 -1.86 -0.19
CA ILE A 61 -5.18 -1.56 -1.28
C ILE A 61 -4.07 -2.63 -1.33
N MET A 62 -3.44 -2.94 -0.20
CA MET A 62 -2.39 -3.97 -0.11
C MET A 62 -2.88 -5.34 -0.57
N LYS A 63 -4.08 -5.73 -0.15
CA LYS A 63 -4.70 -7.00 -0.57
C LYS A 63 -4.92 -7.05 -2.09
N VAL A 64 -5.38 -5.95 -2.70
CA VAL A 64 -5.53 -5.84 -4.16
C VAL A 64 -4.19 -5.93 -4.86
N LEU A 65 -3.17 -5.26 -4.31
CA LEU A 65 -1.80 -5.29 -4.84
C LEU A 65 -1.11 -6.66 -4.65
N GLY A 66 -1.70 -7.58 -3.89
CA GLY A 66 -1.09 -8.88 -3.58
C GLY A 66 0.06 -8.77 -2.58
N VAL A 67 0.13 -7.66 -1.84
CA VAL A 67 1.13 -7.41 -0.81
C VAL A 67 0.62 -8.00 0.50
N ASP A 68 1.25 -9.09 0.95
CA ASP A 68 1.01 -9.66 2.27
C ASP A 68 1.83 -8.89 3.33
N ALA A 69 1.49 -7.60 3.48
CA ALA A 69 2.10 -6.70 4.45
C ALA A 69 1.10 -6.28 5.50
N THR A 70 1.51 -6.41 6.76
CA THR A 70 0.86 -5.73 7.87
C THR A 70 1.29 -4.27 7.82
N ALA A 71 0.64 -3.48 6.97
CA ALA A 71 0.81 -2.04 6.92
C ALA A 71 0.15 -1.45 8.17
N LEU A 72 0.92 -1.26 9.25
CA LEU A 72 0.44 -0.45 10.37
C LEU A 72 0.22 0.98 9.87
N PRO A 73 -0.85 1.65 10.32
CA PRO A 73 -1.08 3.03 9.97
C PRO A 73 -0.02 3.92 10.66
N ALA A 74 0.39 4.99 9.98
CA ALA A 74 1.40 5.93 10.49
C ALA A 74 1.04 6.53 11.86
N GLU A 75 -0.23 6.48 12.26
CA GLU A 75 -0.74 6.81 13.61
C GLU A 75 -0.15 5.93 14.73
N CYS A 76 0.53 4.80 14.44
CA CYS A 76 1.32 4.03 15.41
C CYS A 76 2.83 4.33 15.41
N VAL A 77 3.34 5.10 14.44
CA VAL A 77 4.78 5.42 14.32
C VAL A 77 5.08 6.82 14.87
N VAL A 78 4.03 7.58 15.21
CA VAL A 78 4.13 8.84 15.93
C VAL A 78 3.66 8.61 17.37
N ALA A 79 4.53 8.01 18.18
CA ALA A 79 4.45 8.01 19.63
C ALA A 79 5.82 8.38 20.20
#